data_AF-A0A2E8H7P8-F1
#
_entry.id   AF-A0A2E8H7P8-F1
#
_cell.length_a   1.000
_cell.length_b   1.000
_cell.length_c   1.000
_cell.angle_alpha   90.00
_cell.angle_beta   90.00
_cell.angle_gamma   90.00
#
_symmetry.space_group_name_H-M   'P 1'
#
loop_
_entity.id
_entity.type
_entity.pdbx_description
1 polymer ?
#
loop_
_entity_poly.entity_id
_entity_poly.type
_entity_poly.pdbx_seq_one_letter_code
_entity_poly.pdbx_strand_id
1 'polypeptide(L)'
;MWNQVTPHGQTLEFTSVAPTLRWHWTPADVAGSLAPALLTWNTVLYLTVWSFVPSLPRSDRLRWLCVATPTLALWHVADLLLTVESRLLTLTRPEGYDLSAGFDLWFLWVKFANNLNVLGLRQVVPLLLIAAQWLHWRRVRNEDAPTAV
;
A
#
# COMPACT_ATOMS: atom_id res chain seq x y z
N MET A 1 11.28 7.14 -28.04
CA MET A 1 11.73 5.90 -27.36
C MET A 1 10.73 5.64 -26.24
N TRP A 2 10.17 4.43 -26.15
CA TRP A 2 9.26 4.07 -25.05
C TRP A 2 10.10 3.57 -23.88
N ASN A 3 9.92 4.18 -22.72
CA ASN A 3 10.50 3.73 -21.47
C ASN A 3 9.47 2.85 -20.76
N GLN A 4 9.90 1.67 -20.33
CA GLN A 4 9.05 0.68 -19.68
C GLN A 4 9.40 0.58 -18.20
N VAL A 5 8.38 0.60 -17.35
CA VAL A 5 8.51 0.39 -15.90
C VAL A 5 7.57 -0.73 -15.50
N THR A 6 8.07 -1.71 -14.77
CA THR A 6 7.25 -2.84 -14.31
C THR A 6 7.08 -2.83 -12.78
N PRO A 7 6.46 -1.80 -12.17
CA PRO A 7 6.23 -1.84 -10.73
C PRO A 7 5.18 -2.89 -10.46
N HIS A 8 5.49 -3.80 -9.52
CA HIS A 8 4.50 -4.77 -9.06
C HIS A 8 3.88 -5.50 -10.27
N GLY A 9 4.68 -6.13 -11.14
CA GLY A 9 4.18 -6.94 -12.27
C GLY A 9 3.26 -6.24 -13.29
N GLN A 10 2.95 -4.94 -13.14
CA GLN A 10 2.16 -4.16 -14.07
C GLN A 10 3.12 -3.42 -14.99
N THR A 11 2.86 -3.36 -16.28
CA THR A 11 3.73 -2.64 -17.21
C THR A 11 3.18 -1.25 -17.47
N LEU A 12 4.01 -0.25 -17.19
CA LEU A 12 3.79 1.15 -17.55
C LEU A 12 4.76 1.52 -18.66
N GLU A 13 4.21 1.92 -19.78
CA GLU A 13 4.95 2.44 -20.91
C GLU A 13 4.73 3.95 -20.98
N PHE A 14 5.81 4.71 -21.05
CA PHE A 14 5.73 6.16 -21.20
C PHE A 14 6.74 6.65 -22.23
N THR A 15 6.41 7.75 -22.92
CA THR A 15 7.34 8.44 -23.82
C THR A 15 7.69 9.79 -23.24
N SER A 16 8.98 10.13 -23.25
CA SER A 16 9.48 11.45 -22.86
C SER A 16 9.27 12.53 -23.92
N VAL A 17 8.96 12.13 -25.17
CA VAL A 17 8.88 13.03 -26.33
C VAL A 17 7.46 13.59 -26.52
N ALA A 18 6.44 12.80 -26.17
CA ALA A 18 5.05 13.22 -26.01
C ALA A 18 4.50 12.52 -24.75
N PRO A 19 4.06 13.26 -23.71
CA PRO A 19 3.71 12.69 -22.41
C PRO A 19 2.41 11.88 -22.54
N THR A 20 2.57 10.65 -23.00
CA THR A 20 1.51 9.65 -23.11
C THR A 20 1.89 8.54 -22.17
N LEU A 21 1.07 8.37 -21.13
CA LEU A 21 1.17 7.29 -20.17
C LEU A 21 0.25 6.17 -20.66
N ARG A 22 0.81 5.01 -20.94
CA ARG A 22 0.05 3.80 -21.22
C ARG A 22 0.23 2.82 -20.07
N TRP A 23 -0.89 2.54 -19.40
CA TRP A 23 -0.93 1.57 -18.32
C TRP A 23 -1.58 0.30 -18.83
N HIS A 24 -0.81 -0.80 -18.82
CA HIS A 24 -1.30 -2.10 -19.23
C HIS A 24 -1.08 -3.12 -18.11
N TRP A 25 -2.15 -3.84 -17.75
CA TRP A 25 -2.03 -5.05 -16.97
C TRP A 25 -1.51 -6.17 -17.88
N THR A 26 -0.19 -6.35 -17.88
CA THR A 26 0.42 -7.58 -18.39
C THR A 26 0.63 -8.48 -17.18
N PRO A 27 0.07 -9.70 -17.12
CA PRO A 27 0.51 -10.69 -16.15
C PRO A 27 1.94 -11.07 -16.55
N ALA A 28 2.92 -10.30 -16.09
CA ALA A 28 4.32 -10.60 -16.35
C ALA A 28 4.62 -11.99 -15.79
N ASP A 29 5.25 -12.82 -16.62
CA ASP A 29 5.57 -14.22 -16.41
C ASP A 29 5.98 -14.55 -14.97
N VAL A 30 5.60 -15.77 -14.56
CA VAL A 30 5.70 -16.38 -13.22
C VAL A 30 7.16 -16.61 -12.78
N ALA A 31 7.96 -15.55 -12.77
CA ALA A 31 9.38 -15.54 -12.42
C ALA A 31 9.74 -14.35 -11.50
N GLY A 32 8.86 -14.00 -10.55
CA GLY A 32 9.17 -13.01 -9.50
C GLY A 32 8.31 -11.75 -9.46
N SER A 33 7.04 -11.82 -9.91
CA SER A 33 6.11 -10.68 -9.82
C SER A 33 5.77 -10.32 -8.38
N LEU A 34 6.34 -9.22 -7.88
CA LEU A 34 6.12 -8.67 -6.54
C LEU A 34 4.72 -8.04 -6.33
N ALA A 35 3.87 -7.85 -7.36
CA ALA A 35 2.54 -7.24 -7.19
C ALA A 35 1.57 -8.09 -6.41
N PRO A 36 1.22 -9.29 -6.95
CA PRO A 36 0.22 -10.10 -6.30
C PRO A 36 0.83 -10.54 -4.98
N ALA A 37 2.14 -10.83 -4.95
CA ALA A 37 2.89 -11.19 -3.76
C ALA A 37 2.80 -10.13 -2.64
N LEU A 38 2.80 -8.82 -2.94
CA LEU A 38 2.73 -7.78 -1.90
C LEU A 38 1.31 -7.49 -1.41
N LEU A 39 0.30 -7.51 -2.31
CA LEU A 39 -1.10 -7.52 -1.86
C LEU A 39 -1.36 -8.79 -1.03
N THR A 40 -0.82 -9.92 -1.46
CA THR A 40 -0.86 -11.19 -0.73
C THR A 40 -0.14 -11.07 0.60
N TRP A 41 1.01 -10.39 0.68
CA TRP A 41 1.76 -10.22 1.93
C TRP A 41 0.98 -9.40 2.97
N ASN A 42 0.45 -8.23 2.59
CA ASN A 42 -0.33 -7.40 3.50
C ASN A 42 -1.61 -8.12 3.94
N THR A 43 -2.24 -8.87 3.04
CA THR A 43 -3.42 -9.68 3.33
C THR A 43 -3.08 -10.83 4.26
N VAL A 44 -1.98 -11.55 4.03
CA VAL A 44 -1.49 -12.64 4.89
C VAL A 44 -1.18 -12.09 6.27
N LEU A 45 -0.44 -10.99 6.36
CA LEU A 45 -0.08 -10.37 7.65
C LEU A 45 -1.33 -9.93 8.43
N TYR A 46 -2.30 -9.31 7.76
CA TYR A 46 -3.59 -9.00 8.35
C TYR A 46 -4.31 -10.26 8.85
N LEU A 47 -4.45 -11.29 8.00
CA LEU A 47 -5.16 -12.53 8.34
C LEU A 47 -4.47 -13.30 9.48
N THR A 48 -3.14 -13.32 9.51
CA THR A 48 -2.35 -13.92 10.58
C THR A 48 -2.69 -13.24 11.90
N VAL A 49 -2.55 -11.92 12.00
CA VAL A 49 -2.78 -11.19 13.25
C VAL A 49 -4.27 -11.26 13.64
N TRP A 50 -5.18 -11.17 12.67
CA TRP A 50 -6.62 -11.34 12.87
C TRP A 50 -6.96 -12.72 13.46
N SER A 51 -6.29 -13.79 13.02
CA SER A 51 -6.53 -15.14 13.54
C SER A 51 -6.15 -15.30 15.01
N PHE A 52 -5.14 -14.54 15.46
CA PHE A 52 -4.66 -14.55 16.84
C PHE A 52 -5.50 -13.70 17.80
N VAL A 53 -6.47 -12.90 17.32
CA VAL A 53 -7.33 -12.12 18.21
C VAL A 53 -8.32 -13.04 18.92
N PRO A 54 -8.18 -13.26 20.23
CA PRO A 54 -9.07 -14.15 20.96
C PRO A 54 -10.44 -13.50 21.16
N SER A 55 -11.46 -14.33 21.38
CA SER A 55 -12.76 -13.89 21.94
C SER A 55 -13.69 -13.07 21.02
N LEU A 56 -13.41 -13.00 19.72
CA LEU A 56 -14.31 -12.34 18.75
C LEU A 56 -15.41 -13.28 18.23
N PRO A 57 -16.69 -12.90 18.31
CA PRO A 57 -17.79 -13.61 17.65
C PRO A 57 -17.54 -13.75 16.14
N ARG A 58 -18.06 -14.84 15.53
CA ARG A 58 -17.89 -15.09 14.08
C ARG A 58 -18.46 -13.95 13.22
N SER A 59 -19.57 -13.34 13.64
CA SER A 59 -20.18 -12.19 12.96
C SER A 59 -19.26 -10.98 12.92
N ASP A 60 -18.63 -10.65 14.04
CA ASP A 60 -17.70 -9.51 14.13
C ASP A 60 -16.41 -9.79 13.35
N ARG A 61 -15.92 -11.03 13.38
CA ARG A 61 -14.80 -11.50 12.56
C ARG A 61 -15.04 -11.27 11.06
N LEU A 62 -16.24 -11.59 10.56
CA LEU A 62 -16.61 -11.33 9.16
C LEU A 62 -16.74 -9.84 8.87
N ARG A 63 -17.35 -9.06 9.77
CA ARG A 63 -17.45 -7.60 9.63
C ARG A 63 -16.07 -6.96 9.51
N TRP A 64 -15.11 -7.39 10.33
CA TRP A 64 -13.73 -6.89 10.26
C TRP A 64 -13.08 -7.20 8.90
N LEU A 65 -13.29 -8.38 8.33
CA LEU A 65 -12.82 -8.71 6.99
C LEU A 65 -13.46 -7.84 5.91
N CYS A 66 -14.78 -7.64 5.99
CA CYS A 66 -15.51 -6.79 5.04
C CYS A 66 -15.03 -5.33 5.06
N VAL A 67 -14.65 -4.81 6.23
CA VAL A 67 -14.09 -3.46 6.36
C VAL A 67 -12.62 -3.42 5.92
N ALA A 68 -11.82 -4.42 6.28
CA ALA A 68 -10.40 -4.39 6.00
C ALA A 68 -10.06 -4.60 4.53
N THR A 69 -10.83 -5.42 3.81
CA THR A 69 -10.58 -5.72 2.40
C THR A 69 -10.53 -4.46 1.53
N PRO A 70 -11.54 -3.56 1.52
CA PRO A 70 -11.48 -2.33 0.74
C PRO A 70 -10.38 -1.38 1.23
N THR A 71 -10.11 -1.31 2.54
CA THR A 71 -9.04 -0.46 3.07
C THR A 71 -7.66 -0.92 2.61
N LEU A 72 -7.38 -2.22 2.66
CA LEU A 72 -6.13 -2.81 2.18
C LEU A 72 -5.98 -2.69 0.66
N ALA A 73 -7.08 -2.80 -0.09
CA ALA A 73 -7.09 -2.57 -1.53
C ALA A 73 -6.75 -1.11 -1.89
N LEU A 74 -7.38 -0.14 -1.22
CA LEU A 74 -7.08 1.28 -1.41
C LEU A 74 -5.63 1.61 -1.03
N TRP A 75 -5.15 1.05 0.08
CA TRP A 75 -3.77 1.18 0.48
C TRP A 75 -2.80 0.64 -0.58
N HIS A 76 -3.10 -0.51 -1.16
CA HIS A 76 -2.28 -1.09 -2.23
C HIS A 76 -2.27 -0.21 -3.49
N VAL A 77 -3.41 0.40 -3.86
CA VAL A 77 -3.46 1.36 -4.98
C VAL A 77 -2.59 2.58 -4.69
N ALA A 78 -2.66 3.14 -3.48
CA ALA A 78 -1.82 4.27 -3.09
C ALA A 78 -0.33 3.93 -3.11
N ASP A 79 0.03 2.75 -2.60
CA ASP A 79 1.39 2.20 -2.62
C ASP A 79 1.93 2.03 -4.05
N LEU A 80 1.10 1.51 -4.94
CA LEU A 80 1.42 1.37 -6.36
C LEU A 80 1.65 2.73 -7.00
N LEU A 81 0.72 3.69 -6.83
CA LEU A 81 0.83 5.03 -7.40
C LEU A 81 2.10 5.74 -6.93
N LEU A 82 2.43 5.64 -5.64
CA LEU A 82 3.65 6.24 -5.09
C LEU A 82 4.92 5.60 -5.66
N THR A 83 4.91 4.27 -5.86
CA THR A 83 6.02 3.54 -6.48
C THR A 83 6.21 3.94 -7.94
N VAL A 84 5.09 4.06 -8.68
CA VAL A 84 5.07 4.50 -10.08
C VAL A 84 5.62 5.91 -10.19
N GLU A 85 5.10 6.83 -9.40
CA GLU A 85 5.51 8.24 -9.42
C GLU A 85 6.99 8.38 -9.07
N SER A 86 7.46 7.70 -8.03
CA SER A 86 8.88 7.66 -7.67
C SER A 86 9.74 7.23 -8.85
N ARG A 87 9.38 6.15 -9.55
CA ARG A 87 10.15 5.68 -10.70
C ARG A 87 10.04 6.62 -11.90
N LEU A 88 8.86 7.18 -12.16
CA LEU A 88 8.64 8.12 -13.24
C LEU A 88 9.52 9.36 -13.06
N LEU A 89 9.56 9.92 -11.85
CA LEU A 89 10.42 11.05 -11.52
C LEU A 89 11.90 10.75 -11.77
N THR A 90 12.40 9.57 -11.39
CA THR A 90 13.79 9.18 -11.69
C THR A 90 14.10 9.19 -13.19
N LEU A 91 13.14 8.85 -14.02
CA LEU A 91 13.36 8.72 -15.46
C LEU A 91 13.13 10.03 -16.21
N THR A 92 12.19 10.87 -15.73
CA THR A 92 11.87 12.16 -16.38
C THR A 92 12.70 13.31 -15.85
N ARG A 93 13.24 13.20 -14.64
CA ARG A 93 14.04 14.24 -13.96
C ARG A 93 15.27 13.65 -13.24
N PRO A 94 16.20 13.01 -13.95
CA PRO A 94 17.41 12.45 -13.33
C PRO A 94 18.26 13.51 -12.62
N GLU A 95 18.22 14.76 -13.06
CA GLU A 95 18.86 15.92 -12.44
C GLU A 95 18.36 16.20 -11.02
N GLY A 96 17.18 15.68 -10.63
CA GLY A 96 16.66 15.82 -9.26
C GLY A 96 17.53 15.14 -8.18
N TYR A 97 18.48 14.28 -8.58
CA TYR A 97 19.51 13.73 -7.68
C TYR A 97 20.72 14.66 -7.49
N ASP A 98 20.90 15.64 -8.36
CA ASP A 98 22.03 16.57 -8.30
C ASP A 98 21.72 17.73 -7.36
N LEU A 99 22.09 17.56 -6.09
CA LEU A 99 21.92 18.58 -5.05
C LEU A 99 22.76 19.84 -5.30
N SER A 100 23.73 19.80 -6.23
CA SER A 100 24.53 20.97 -6.60
C SER A 100 23.82 21.90 -7.58
N ALA A 101 22.87 21.37 -8.36
CA ALA A 101 22.09 22.12 -9.34
C ALA A 101 20.83 22.78 -8.74
N GLY A 102 20.45 22.40 -7.52
CA GLY A 102 19.29 22.93 -6.79
C GLY A 102 18.61 21.87 -5.94
N PHE A 103 17.65 22.29 -5.09
CA PHE A 103 16.91 21.38 -4.22
C PHE A 103 15.49 21.16 -4.77
N ASP A 104 15.26 20.02 -5.45
CA ASP A 104 13.91 19.61 -5.85
C ASP A 104 13.20 18.91 -4.69
N LEU A 105 12.48 19.72 -3.90
CA LEU A 105 11.78 19.27 -2.70
C LEU A 105 10.70 18.22 -3.01
N TRP A 106 10.03 18.32 -4.16
CA TRP A 106 9.00 17.35 -4.55
C TRP A 106 9.62 16.00 -4.90
N PHE A 107 10.68 16.01 -5.72
CA PHE A 107 11.41 14.81 -6.09
C PHE A 107 11.90 14.05 -4.85
N LEU A 108 12.57 14.76 -3.94
CA LEU A 108 13.09 14.17 -2.71
C LEU A 108 11.97 13.69 -1.79
N TRP A 109 10.86 14.42 -1.69
CA TRP A 109 9.72 14.02 -0.88
C TRP A 109 9.08 12.73 -1.37
N VAL A 110 8.82 12.61 -2.68
CA VAL A 110 8.26 11.38 -3.27
C VAL A 110 9.21 10.20 -3.07
N LYS A 111 10.53 10.41 -3.18
CA LYS A 111 11.54 9.38 -2.92
C LYS A 111 11.55 8.94 -1.46
N PHE A 112 11.53 9.90 -0.55
CA PHE A 112 11.46 9.65 0.88
C PHE A 112 10.19 8.88 1.25
N ALA A 113 9.03 9.36 0.80
CA ALA A 113 7.73 8.73 1.04
C ALA A 113 7.70 7.30 0.49
N ASN A 114 8.21 7.07 -0.73
CA ASN A 114 8.31 5.74 -1.30
C ASN A 114 9.21 4.80 -0.47
N ASN A 115 10.37 5.27 -0.01
CA ASN A 115 11.26 4.48 0.84
C ASN A 115 10.64 4.18 2.21
N LEU A 116 10.03 5.19 2.86
CA LEU A 116 9.32 5.01 4.12
C LEU A 116 8.19 3.99 3.99
N ASN A 117 7.48 4.06 2.86
CA ASN A 117 6.39 3.15 2.57
C ASN A 117 6.86 1.71 2.38
N VAL A 118 7.92 1.50 1.57
CA VAL A 118 8.55 0.18 1.36
C VAL A 118 9.11 -0.41 2.65
N LEU A 119 9.77 0.40 3.48
CA LEU A 119 10.49 -0.07 4.66
C LEU A 119 9.60 -0.30 5.88
N GLY A 120 8.54 0.51 6.06
CA GLY A 120 7.79 0.51 7.32
C GLY A 120 6.27 0.56 7.17
N LEU A 121 5.73 1.43 6.33
CA LEU A 121 4.26 1.62 6.31
C LEU A 121 3.54 0.37 5.81
N ARG A 122 4.13 -0.39 4.87
CA ARG A 122 3.55 -1.64 4.37
C ARG A 122 3.27 -2.67 5.47
N GLN A 123 4.14 -2.81 6.46
CA GLN A 123 3.92 -3.75 7.58
C GLN A 123 3.05 -3.13 8.68
N VAL A 124 3.17 -1.82 8.91
CA VAL A 124 2.49 -1.12 10.01
C VAL A 124 1.00 -0.93 9.72
N VAL A 125 0.60 -0.65 8.47
CA VAL A 125 -0.81 -0.35 8.15
C VAL A 125 -1.77 -1.51 8.46
N PRO A 126 -1.49 -2.78 8.08
CA PRO A 126 -2.33 -3.91 8.49
C PRO A 126 -2.46 -4.06 10.02
N LEU A 127 -1.39 -3.78 10.77
CA LEU A 127 -1.39 -3.85 12.23
C LEU A 127 -2.21 -2.73 12.85
N LEU A 128 -2.06 -1.49 12.36
CA LEU A 128 -2.85 -0.34 12.80
C LEU A 128 -4.34 -0.56 12.51
N LEU A 129 -4.67 -1.16 11.37
CA LEU A 129 -6.05 -1.48 11.02
C LEU A 129 -6.68 -2.44 12.02
N ILE A 130 -5.97 -3.51 12.40
CA ILE A 130 -6.44 -4.45 13.42
C ILE A 130 -6.54 -3.78 14.79
N ALA A 131 -5.56 -2.97 15.17
CA ALA A 131 -5.59 -2.24 16.43
C ALA A 131 -6.80 -1.30 16.50
N ALA A 132 -7.10 -0.58 15.41
CA ALA A 132 -8.26 0.30 15.33
C ALA A 132 -9.58 -0.48 15.44
N GLN A 133 -9.72 -1.59 14.71
CA GLN A 133 -10.89 -2.46 14.79
C GLN A 133 -11.10 -3.03 16.19
N TRP A 134 -10.01 -3.46 16.84
CA TRP A 134 -10.05 -4.01 18.20
C TRP A 134 -10.42 -2.96 19.25
N LEU A 135 -9.83 -1.76 19.17
CA LEU A 135 -10.17 -0.64 20.05
C LEU A 135 -11.64 -0.22 19.87
N HIS A 136 -12.12 -0.14 18.62
CA HIS A 136 -13.50 0.19 18.34
C HIS A 136 -14.46 -0.86 18.93
N TRP A 137 -14.20 -2.14 18.69
CA TRP A 137 -15.02 -3.22 19.25
C TRP A 137 -15.05 -3.23 20.77
N ARG A 138 -13.90 -2.99 21.43
CA ARG A 138 -13.83 -2.87 22.89
C ARG A 138 -14.68 -1.72 23.43
N ARG A 139 -14.69 -0.56 22.76
CA ARG A 139 -15.50 0.59 23.16
C ARG A 139 -16.98 0.27 23.08
N VAL A 140 -17.44 -0.24 21.93
CA VAL A 140 -18.86 -0.61 21.72
C VAL A 140 -19.31 -1.64 22.77
N ARG A 141 -18.51 -2.67 23.03
CA ARG A 141 -18.86 -3.69 24.03
C ARG A 141 -18.91 -3.17 25.47
N ASN A 142 -18.09 -2.18 25.81
CA ASN A 142 -18.12 -1.54 27.12
C ASN A 142 -19.33 -0.62 27.29
N GLU A 143 -19.83 -0.02 26.21
CA GLU A 143 -21.06 0.79 26.20
C GLU A 143 -22.32 -0.09 26.35
N ASP A 144 -22.29 -1.31 25.80
CA ASP A 144 -23.38 -2.28 25.90
C ASP A 144 -23.41 -3.06 27.24
N ALA A 145 -22.40 -2.90 28.10
CA ALA A 145 -22.39 -3.51 29.43
C ALA A 145 -23.33 -2.71 30.35
N PRO A 146 -24.43 -3.29 30.87
CA PRO A 146 -25.32 -2.57 31.75
C PRO A 146 -24.53 -2.11 32.97
N THR A 147 -24.59 -0.80 33.26
CA THR A 147 -24.17 -0.26 34.56
C THR A 147 -25.00 -0.96 35.63
N ALA A 148 -24.44 -2.01 36.21
CA ALA A 148 -24.99 -2.66 37.38
C ALA A 148 -24.95 -1.64 38.53
N VAL A 149 -26.10 -1.03 38.77
CA VAL A 149 -26.43 -0.26 39.97
C VAL A 149 -27.38 -1.12 40.79
#